data_AF-R0KYD6-F1
#
_entry.id   AF-R0KYD6-F1
#
_cell.length_a   1.000
_cell.length_b   1.000
_cell.length_c   1.000
_cell.angle_alpha   90.00
_cell.angle_beta   90.00
_cell.angle_gamma   90.00
#
_symmetry.space_group_name_H-M   'P 1'
#
loop_
_entity.id
_entity.type
_entity.pdbx_description
1 polymer ?
#
loop_
_entity_poly.entity_id
_entity_poly.type
_entity_poly.pdbx_seq_one_letter_code
_entity_poly.pdbx_strand_id
1 'polypeptide(L)'
;LLYEFLVPCLCIEASYPQRDSLRSKRCPFQEQPDAYGPELWSSVRFHDYSTGSKDQMAMALSASCPLRPRATLCWREVTAEAAPCHDVPNSTASEEEQVYTLDKVDVHPLLCFRFSYGNSSHVECPHRPG
;
A
#
# COMPACT_ATOMS: atom_id res chain seq x y z
N LEU A 1 21.08 -13.78 6.27
CA LEU A 1 20.12 -12.82 5.69
C LEU A 1 18.94 -12.76 6.64
N LEU A 2 18.73 -11.64 7.32
CA LEU A 2 17.48 -11.39 8.05
C LEU A 2 16.56 -10.70 7.05
N TYR A 3 15.50 -11.39 6.64
CA TYR A 3 14.43 -10.76 5.87
C TYR A 3 13.47 -10.14 6.88
N GLU A 4 13.30 -8.81 6.82
CA GLU A 4 12.42 -8.10 7.75
C GLU A 4 10.94 -8.29 7.40
N PHE A 5 10.61 -8.56 6.12
CA PHE A 5 9.23 -8.72 5.65
C PHE A 5 9.07 -9.88 4.66
N LEU A 6 7.95 -10.59 4.76
CA LEU A 6 7.53 -11.59 3.78
C LEU A 6 6.70 -10.91 2.67
N VAL A 7 7.27 -10.77 1.48
CA VAL A 7 6.62 -10.10 0.34
C VAL A 7 6.50 -11.04 -0.87
N PRO A 8 5.42 -10.92 -1.68
CA PRO A 8 5.09 -11.92 -2.69
C PRO A 8 6.06 -11.96 -3.88
N CYS A 9 6.74 -10.85 -4.17
CA CYS A 9 7.71 -10.75 -5.25
C CYS A 9 9.13 -11.18 -4.87
N LEU A 10 9.36 -11.64 -3.63
CA LEU A 10 10.67 -12.11 -3.20
C LEU A 10 11.01 -13.43 -3.89
N CYS A 11 12.12 -13.43 -4.64
CA CYS A 11 12.61 -14.58 -5.39
C CYS A 11 14.06 -14.88 -5.05
N ILE A 12 14.39 -16.18 -5.03
CA ILE A 12 15.73 -16.70 -4.84
C ILE A 12 16.26 -17.11 -6.20
N GLU A 13 17.42 -16.59 -6.56
CA GLU A 13 18.13 -16.96 -7.77
C GLU A 13 19.44 -17.67 -7.40
N ALA A 14 19.65 -18.83 -8.00
CA ALA A 14 20.84 -19.63 -7.79
C ALA A 14 21.46 -20.04 -9.13
N SER A 15 22.78 -20.03 -9.18
CA SER A 15 23.54 -20.49 -10.34
C SER A 15 24.84 -21.14 -9.88
N TYR A 16 25.38 -22.03 -10.69
CA TYR A 16 26.71 -22.58 -10.43
C TYR A 16 27.80 -21.54 -10.77
N PRO A 17 28.99 -21.60 -10.16
CA PRO A 17 30.02 -20.57 -10.34
C PRO A 17 30.75 -20.61 -11.70
N GLN A 18 30.34 -21.46 -12.66
CA GLN A 18 30.93 -21.51 -14.00
C GLN A 18 30.44 -20.37 -14.89
N ARG A 19 31.25 -20.04 -15.90
CA ARG A 19 30.88 -19.10 -16.96
C ARG A 19 29.65 -19.61 -17.71
N ASP A 20 28.71 -18.71 -17.96
CA ASP A 20 27.45 -18.98 -18.68
C ASP A 20 26.56 -20.07 -18.04
N SER A 21 26.68 -20.27 -16.73
CA SER A 21 25.81 -21.19 -16.00
C SER A 21 24.36 -20.71 -16.02
N LEU A 22 23.44 -21.66 -16.20
CA LEU A 22 22.01 -21.36 -16.15
C LEU A 22 21.63 -20.88 -14.75
N ARG A 23 20.91 -19.76 -14.68
CA ARG A 23 20.36 -19.24 -13.43
C ARG A 23 18.95 -19.78 -13.23
N SER A 24 18.72 -20.37 -12.07
CA SER A 24 17.40 -20.84 -11.66
C SER A 24 16.80 -19.84 -10.69
N LYS A 25 15.65 -19.27 -11.05
CA LYS A 25 14.88 -18.36 -10.21
C LYS A 25 13.62 -19.05 -9.69
N ARG A 26 13.37 -18.93 -8.39
CA ARG A 26 12.16 -19.43 -7.71
C ARG A 26 11.58 -18.32 -6.84
N CYS A 27 10.26 -18.14 -6.87
CA CYS A 27 9.54 -17.15 -6.08
C CYS A 27 8.59 -17.87 -5.12
N PRO A 28 9.08 -18.35 -3.97
CA PRO A 28 8.29 -19.23 -3.09
C PRO A 28 7.09 -18.54 -2.43
N PHE A 29 7.13 -17.21 -2.29
CA PHE A 29 6.12 -16.43 -1.58
C PHE A 29 4.98 -15.93 -2.49
N GLN A 30 5.10 -16.09 -3.80
CA GLN A 30 4.11 -15.58 -4.76
C GLN A 30 2.72 -16.23 -4.55
N GLU A 31 2.70 -17.52 -4.20
CA GLU A 31 1.48 -18.30 -3.97
C GLU A 31 1.12 -18.40 -2.48
N GLN A 32 1.88 -17.77 -1.59
CA GLN A 32 1.64 -17.85 -0.15
C GLN A 32 0.68 -16.74 0.29
N PRO A 33 -0.52 -17.07 0.80
CA PRO A 33 -1.50 -16.06 1.22
C PRO A 33 -0.96 -15.11 2.30
N ASP A 34 -0.10 -15.62 3.20
CA ASP A 34 0.48 -14.84 4.29
C ASP A 34 1.34 -13.68 3.79
N ALA A 35 1.96 -13.81 2.60
CA ALA A 35 2.76 -12.74 1.98
C ALA A 35 1.90 -11.56 1.50
N TYR A 36 0.58 -11.72 1.41
CA TYR A 36 -0.37 -10.65 1.07
C TYR A 36 -1.09 -10.09 2.30
N GLY A 37 -0.72 -10.51 3.51
CA GLY A 37 -1.32 -10.11 4.78
C GLY A 37 -0.71 -8.83 5.39
N PRO A 38 -0.66 -8.71 6.73
CA PRO A 38 -0.09 -7.55 7.43
C PRO A 38 1.37 -7.25 7.07
N GLU A 39 2.17 -8.28 6.78
CA GLU A 39 3.57 -8.16 6.36
C GLU A 39 3.73 -7.38 5.06
N LEU A 40 2.78 -7.54 4.12
CA LEU A 40 2.74 -6.79 2.87
C LEU A 40 2.68 -5.30 3.16
N TRP A 41 1.68 -4.89 3.95
CA TRP A 41 1.42 -3.49 4.28
C TRP A 41 2.52 -2.89 5.15
N SER A 42 3.14 -3.69 6.02
CA SER A 42 4.29 -3.26 6.83
C SER A 42 5.52 -2.93 5.98
N SER A 43 5.65 -3.56 4.80
CA SER A 43 6.72 -3.28 3.84
C SER A 43 6.47 -2.06 2.95
N VAL A 44 5.27 -1.49 3.01
CA VAL A 44 4.81 -0.39 2.16
C VAL A 44 5.01 0.94 2.89
N ARG A 45 5.47 1.96 2.15
CA ARG A 45 5.53 3.34 2.61
C ARG A 45 4.45 4.16 1.94
N PHE A 46 3.76 4.94 2.73
CA PHE A 46 2.75 5.88 2.27
C PHE A 46 3.26 7.31 2.43
N HIS A 47 3.06 8.12 1.41
CA HIS A 47 3.46 9.51 1.39
C HIS A 47 2.24 10.38 1.06
N ASP A 48 1.85 11.23 1.99
CA ASP A 48 0.74 12.15 1.79
C ASP A 48 1.17 13.34 0.93
N TYR A 49 0.42 13.56 -0.15
CA TYR A 49 0.54 14.71 -1.06
C TYR A 49 -0.75 15.53 -1.10
N SER A 50 -1.67 15.29 -0.17
CA SER A 50 -2.93 16.00 -0.09
C SER A 50 -2.68 17.50 0.09
N THR A 51 -3.31 18.32 -0.76
CA THR A 51 -3.16 19.77 -0.69
C THR A 51 -4.47 20.40 -0.24
N GLY A 52 -4.47 20.97 0.96
CA GLY A 52 -5.67 21.58 1.56
C GLY A 52 -6.20 22.82 0.82
N SER A 53 -5.53 23.30 -0.23
CA SER A 53 -5.95 24.43 -1.05
C SER A 53 -6.58 24.04 -2.39
N LYS A 54 -6.56 22.74 -2.76
CA LYS A 54 -7.05 22.26 -4.07
C LYS A 54 -8.22 21.29 -3.98
N ASP A 55 -8.84 21.13 -2.80
CA ASP A 55 -9.90 20.16 -2.54
C ASP A 55 -9.55 18.77 -3.11
N GLN A 56 -8.31 18.35 -2.88
CA GLN A 56 -7.72 17.14 -3.46
C GLN A 56 -6.97 16.36 -2.38
N MET A 57 -7.33 15.10 -2.23
CA MET A 57 -6.56 14.13 -1.46
C MET A 57 -5.67 13.33 -2.38
N ALA A 58 -4.40 13.18 -1.99
CA ALA A 58 -3.42 12.45 -2.78
C ALA A 58 -2.48 11.67 -1.88
N MET A 59 -2.23 10.39 -2.21
CA MET A 59 -1.35 9.50 -1.45
C MET A 59 -0.47 8.73 -2.42
N ALA A 60 0.85 8.83 -2.29
CA ALA A 60 1.76 7.98 -3.05
C ALA A 60 2.10 6.72 -2.26
N LEU A 61 2.12 5.60 -2.97
CA LEU A 61 2.47 4.28 -2.47
C LEU A 61 3.90 3.95 -2.94
N SER A 62 4.75 3.48 -2.04
CA SER A 62 6.05 2.90 -2.38
C SER A 62 6.18 1.54 -1.72
N ALA A 63 6.19 0.49 -2.53
CA ALA A 63 6.27 -0.90 -2.08
C ALA A 63 7.46 -1.62 -2.71
N SER A 64 7.97 -2.63 -2.03
CA SER A 64 9.04 -3.48 -2.58
C SER A 64 8.56 -4.35 -3.75
N CYS A 65 7.26 -4.60 -3.84
CA CYS A 65 6.63 -5.32 -4.92
C CYS A 65 5.77 -4.39 -5.80
N PRO A 66 5.66 -4.65 -7.12
CA PRO A 66 4.87 -3.85 -8.05
C PRO A 66 3.37 -4.13 -7.88
N LEU A 67 2.82 -3.73 -6.74
CA LEU A 67 1.43 -3.92 -6.36
C LEU A 67 0.60 -2.72 -6.78
N ARG A 68 -0.64 -2.95 -7.22
CA ARG A 68 -1.62 -1.89 -7.52
C ARG A 68 -2.89 -2.13 -6.71
N PRO A 69 -2.88 -1.82 -5.39
CA PRO A 69 -4.08 -1.90 -4.58
C PRO A 69 -5.17 -0.96 -5.08
N ARG A 70 -6.43 -1.30 -4.80
CA ARG A 70 -7.55 -0.36 -4.96
C ARG A 70 -7.59 0.54 -3.73
N ALA A 71 -7.64 1.86 -3.94
CA ALA A 71 -7.77 2.84 -2.87
C ALA A 71 -9.19 3.45 -2.85
N THR A 72 -9.75 3.59 -1.65
CA THR A 72 -11.06 4.20 -1.37
C THR A 72 -10.95 5.09 -0.13
N LEU A 73 -11.81 6.09 0.03
CA LEU A 73 -11.84 6.85 1.28
C LEU A 73 -12.69 6.16 2.34
N CYS A 74 -12.28 6.33 3.59
CA CYS A 74 -13.04 5.94 4.76
C CYS A 74 -12.97 7.03 5.84
N TRP A 75 -13.99 7.11 6.68
CA TRP A 75 -14.11 8.08 7.76
C TRP A 75 -13.86 7.41 9.11
N ARG A 76 -12.91 7.94 9.89
CA ARG A 76 -12.58 7.47 11.23
C ARG A 76 -13.29 8.36 12.26
N GLU A 77 -14.03 7.79 13.23
CA GLU A 77 -14.75 8.60 14.23
C GLU A 77 -13.81 9.34 15.20
N VAL A 78 -12.65 8.73 15.50
CA VAL A 78 -11.66 9.24 16.46
C VAL A 78 -10.27 9.00 15.89
N THR A 79 -9.29 9.85 16.20
CA THR A 79 -7.89 9.73 15.71
C THR A 79 -7.11 8.54 16.30
N ALA A 80 -7.73 7.65 17.07
CA ALA A 80 -7.07 6.48 17.62
C ALA A 80 -6.79 5.44 16.51
N GLU A 81 -5.61 4.83 16.53
CA GLU A 81 -5.16 3.87 15.50
C GLU A 81 -6.06 2.65 15.35
N ALA A 82 -6.69 2.21 16.44
CA ALA A 82 -7.59 1.07 16.46
C ALA A 82 -9.06 1.46 16.19
N ALA A 83 -9.38 2.73 15.94
CA ALA A 83 -10.75 3.14 15.69
C ALA A 83 -11.23 2.59 14.33
N PRO A 84 -12.47 2.07 14.25
CA PRO A 84 -13.03 1.59 12.99
C PRO A 84 -13.11 2.73 11.97
N CYS A 85 -12.82 2.41 10.71
CA CYS A 85 -12.97 3.33 9.58
C CYS A 85 -14.20 2.94 8.76
N HIS A 86 -15.16 3.86 8.65
CA HIS A 86 -16.42 3.64 7.94
C HIS A 86 -16.28 4.00 6.47
N ASP A 87 -16.77 3.15 5.59
CA ASP A 87 -16.62 3.34 4.15
C ASP A 87 -17.38 4.55 3.63
N VAL A 88 -16.68 5.38 2.83
CA VAL A 88 -17.31 6.48 2.10
C VAL A 88 -17.70 5.95 0.71
N PRO A 89 -18.99 5.97 0.33
CA PRO A 89 -19.41 5.48 -0.98
C PRO A 89 -18.87 6.37 -2.11
N ASN A 90 -18.65 5.79 -3.29
CA ASN A 90 -18.19 6.49 -4.51
C ASN A 90 -16.87 7.26 -4.35
N SER A 91 -15.99 6.80 -3.46
CA SER A 91 -14.72 7.45 -3.13
C SER A 91 -13.49 6.71 -3.70
N THR A 92 -13.66 5.95 -4.79
CA THR A 92 -12.53 5.21 -5.38
C THR A 92 -11.56 6.17 -6.03
N ALA A 93 -10.31 6.17 -5.57
CA ALA A 93 -9.27 7.05 -6.09
C ALA A 93 -8.78 6.57 -7.46
N SER A 94 -8.41 7.52 -8.32
CA SER A 94 -7.64 7.24 -9.54
C SER A 94 -6.21 6.89 -9.17
N GLU A 95 -5.65 5.85 -9.80
CA GLU A 95 -4.25 5.44 -9.64
C GLU A 95 -3.48 5.80 -10.90
N GLU A 96 -2.38 6.54 -10.73
CA GLU A 96 -1.43 6.86 -11.79
C GLU A 96 -0.02 6.79 -11.20
N GLU A 97 0.83 5.90 -11.73
CA GLU A 97 2.23 5.73 -11.28
C GLU A 97 2.37 5.51 -9.76
N GLN A 98 1.49 4.71 -9.15
CA GLN A 98 1.40 4.50 -7.69
C GLN A 98 1.00 5.73 -6.86
N VAL A 99 0.54 6.79 -7.51
CA VAL A 99 -0.09 7.94 -6.85
C VAL A 99 -1.60 7.79 -6.94
N TYR A 100 -2.25 7.83 -5.78
CA TYR A 100 -3.69 7.70 -5.64
C TYR A 100 -4.30 9.06 -5.37
N THR A 101 -5.13 9.55 -6.29
CA THR A 101 -5.72 10.88 -6.23
C THR A 101 -7.25 10.80 -6.19
N LEU A 102 -7.86 11.69 -5.41
CA LEU A 102 -9.28 11.91 -5.41
C LEU A 102 -9.56 13.41 -5.31
N ASP A 103 -10.19 13.95 -6.34
CA ASP A 103 -10.56 15.36 -6.44
C ASP A 103 -11.91 15.65 -5.78
N LYS A 104 -12.18 16.94 -5.55
CA LYS A 104 -13.44 17.46 -4.98
C LYS A 104 -13.71 16.92 -3.57
N VAL A 105 -12.64 16.79 -2.79
CA VAL A 105 -12.70 16.32 -1.42
C VAL A 105 -11.98 17.29 -0.51
N ASP A 106 -12.71 17.77 0.49
CA ASP A 106 -12.16 18.57 1.57
C ASP A 106 -11.24 17.70 2.41
N VAL A 107 -9.95 18.03 2.42
CA VAL A 107 -8.95 17.30 3.20
C VAL A 107 -9.28 17.43 4.69
N HIS A 108 -9.50 16.30 5.37
CA HIS A 108 -9.89 16.28 6.78
C HIS A 108 -9.07 15.24 7.57
N PRO A 109 -8.63 15.53 8.81
CA PRO A 109 -7.81 14.59 9.61
C PRO A 109 -8.48 13.25 9.97
N LEU A 110 -9.81 13.19 9.84
CA LEU A 110 -10.61 11.98 10.06
C LEU A 110 -10.93 11.22 8.76
N LEU A 111 -10.56 11.79 7.61
CA LEU A 111 -10.77 11.18 6.31
C LEU A 111 -9.47 10.51 5.87
N CYS A 112 -9.51 9.21 5.67
CA CYS A 112 -8.33 8.37 5.44
C CYS A 112 -8.45 7.58 4.14
N PHE A 113 -7.33 7.13 3.60
CA PHE A 113 -7.31 6.17 2.51
C PHE A 113 -7.35 4.74 3.04
N ARG A 114 -8.26 3.94 2.52
CA ARG A 114 -8.25 2.48 2.65
C ARG A 114 -7.73 1.86 1.35
N PHE A 115 -6.58 1.25 1.45
CA PHE A 115 -5.97 0.42 0.41
C PHE A 115 -6.45 -1.02 0.56
N SER A 116 -6.77 -1.67 -0.56
CA SER A 116 -7.23 -3.04 -0.59
C SER A 116 -6.53 -3.82 -1.70
N TYR A 117 -6.03 -5.01 -1.38
CA TYR A 117 -5.38 -5.90 -2.32
C TYR A 117 -5.77 -7.34 -2.01
N GLY A 118 -6.53 -7.97 -2.92
CA GLY A 118 -7.09 -9.29 -2.66
C GLY A 118 -7.98 -9.28 -1.41
N ASN A 119 -7.63 -10.12 -0.42
CA ASN A 119 -8.37 -10.27 0.84
C ASN A 119 -7.80 -9.42 1.99
N SER A 120 -6.80 -8.58 1.74
CA SER A 120 -6.20 -7.73 2.76
C SER A 120 -6.46 -6.26 2.48
N SER A 121 -6.43 -5.47 3.54
CA SER A 121 -6.59 -4.03 3.47
C SER A 121 -5.75 -3.34 4.54
N HIS A 122 -5.40 -2.08 4.26
CA HIS A 122 -4.67 -1.20 5.16
C HIS A 122 -5.30 0.19 5.12
N VAL A 123 -5.37 0.85 6.26
CA VAL A 123 -5.90 2.21 6.36
C VAL A 123 -4.76 3.15 6.71
N GLU A 124 -4.54 4.13 5.85
CA GLU A 124 -3.56 5.19 6.07
C GLU A 124 -4.28 6.54 6.13
N CYS A 125 -4.04 7.29 7.20
CA CYS A 125 -4.64 8.61 7.39
C CYS A 125 -3.61 9.71 7.07
N PRO A 126 -4.02 10.79 6.37
CA PRO A 126 -3.19 11.97 6.22
C PRO A 126 -2.98 12.63 7.59
N HIS A 127 -1.81 12.44 8.18
CA HIS A 127 -1.46 13.10 9.43
C HIS A 127 -1.14 14.59 9.18
N ARG A 128 -1.54 15.46 10.12
CA ARG A 128 -1.11 16.86 10.14
C ARG A 128 0.43 16.96 10.14
N PRO A 129 1.02 18.01 9.54
CA PRO A 129 2.41 18.34 9.83
C PRO A 129 2.56 18.53 11.34
N GLY A 130 3.59 17.90 11.91
CA GLY A 130 3.95 18.05 13.32
C GLY A 130 4.23 19.49 13.72
#